data_AF-A0A959SKX0-F1
#
_entry.id   AF-A0A959SKX0-F1
#
_cell.length_a   1.000
_cell.length_b   1.000
_cell.length_c   1.000
_cell.angle_alpha   90.00
_cell.angle_beta   90.00
_cell.angle_gamma   90.00
#
_symmetry.space_group_name_H-M   'P 1'
#
loop_
_entity.id
_entity.type
_entity.pdbx_description
1 polymer ?
#
loop_
_entity_poly.entity_id
_entity_poly.type
_entity_poly.pdbx_seq_one_letter_code
_entity_poly.pdbx_strand_id
1 'polypeptide(L)' 'MKKDHEKIWERCLEVIKDNVSQQSFKTWFDPIKALKLQDHVLTI' A
#
# COMPACT_ATOMS: atom_id res chain seq x y z
N MET A 1 15.68 5.02 -6.31
CA MET A 1 15.58 3.75 -5.57
C MET A 1 14.35 3.84 -4.67
N LYS A 2 13.37 2.94 -4.80
CA LYS A 2 12.21 2.89 -3.88
C LYS A 2 12.65 2.42 -2.50
N LYS A 3 12.15 3.05 -1.45
CA LYS A 3 12.40 2.65 -0.06
C LYS A 3 11.65 1.35 0.25
N ASP A 4 12.10 0.61 1.26
CA ASP A 4 11.53 -0.72 1.52
C ASP A 4 10.07 -0.67 1.97
N HIS A 5 9.67 0.38 2.70
CA HIS A 5 8.25 0.60 3.03
C HIS A 5 7.38 0.86 1.80
N GLU A 6 7.89 1.59 0.79
CA GLU A 6 7.17 1.83 -0.46
C GLU A 6 6.97 0.51 -1.23
N LYS A 7 8.01 -0.32 -1.33
CA LYS A 7 7.93 -1.62 -2.01
C LYS A 7 6.96 -2.58 -1.33
N ILE A 8 6.95 -2.62 0.01
CA ILE A 8 6.02 -3.47 0.75
C ILE A 8 4.59 -2.98 0.55
N TRP A 9 4.36 -1.67 0.62
CA TRP A 9 3.03 -1.11 0.37
C TRP A 9 2.54 -1.38 -1.05
N GLU A 10 3.40 -1.28 -2.05
CA GLU A 10 3.04 -1.64 -3.44
C GLU A 10 2.56 -3.09 -3.56
N ARG A 11 3.22 -4.04 -2.88
CA ARG A 11 2.76 -5.44 -2.83
C ARG A 11 1.42 -5.58 -2.10
N CYS A 12 1.21 -4.83 -1.02
CA CYS A 12 -0.09 -4.79 -0.35
C CYS A 12 -1.19 -4.24 -1.27
N LEU A 13 -0.90 -3.18 -2.02
CA LEU A 13 -1.83 -2.57 -2.98
C LEU A 13 -2.22 -3.55 -4.09
N GLU A 14 -1.29 -4.38 -4.59
CA GLU A 14 -1.61 -5.44 -5.57
C GLU A 14 -2.64 -6.42 -4.99
N VAL A 15 -2.41 -6.92 -3.79
CA VAL A 15 -3.35 -7.84 -3.12
C VAL A 15 -4.70 -7.16 -2.87
N ILE A 16 -4.72 -5.93 -2.37
CA ILE A 16 -5.97 -5.20 -2.09
C ILE A 16 -6.75 -5.00 -3.39
N LYS A 17 -6.08 -4.60 -4.47
CA LYS A 17 -6.69 -4.36 -5.78
C LYS A 17 -7.40 -5.60 -6.35
N ASP A 18 -6.88 -6.79 -6.06
CA ASP A 18 -7.49 -8.05 -6.49
C ASP A 18 -8.71 -8.46 -5.64
N ASN A 19 -8.85 -7.89 -4.44
CA ASN A 19 -9.88 -8.25 -3.47
C ASN A 19 -11.03 -7.23 -3.35
N VAL A 20 -10.88 -6.03 -3.93
CA VAL A 20 -11.91 -4.98 -3.88
C VAL A 20 -12.25 -4.46 -5.27
N SER A 21 -13.40 -3.79 -5.40
CA SER A 21 -13.77 -3.16 -6.69
C SER A 21 -12.75 -2.09 -7.09
N GLN A 22 -12.56 -1.88 -8.40
CA GLN A 22 -11.67 -0.80 -8.88
C GLN A 22 -12.04 0.57 -8.30
N GLN A 23 -13.34 0.87 -8.13
CA GLN A 23 -13.78 2.13 -7.56
C GLN A 23 -13.38 2.25 -6.09
N SER A 24 -13.60 1.19 -5.31
CA SER A 24 -13.18 1.14 -3.90
C SER A 24 -11.67 1.30 -3.76
N PHE A 25 -10.89 0.61 -4.60
CA PHE A 25 -9.44 0.73 -4.61
C PHE A 25 -8.99 2.17 -4.87
N LYS A 26 -9.49 2.77 -5.97
CA LYS A 26 -9.13 4.13 -6.38
C LYS A 26 -9.49 5.18 -5.34
N THR A 27 -10.66 5.04 -4.69
CA THR A 27 -11.12 6.04 -3.71
C THR A 27 -10.37 5.92 -2.38
N TRP A 28 -10.12 4.70 -1.90
CA TRP A 28 -9.68 4.49 -0.51
C TRP A 28 -8.20 4.13 -0.37
N PHE A 29 -7.56 3.54 -1.38
CA PHE A 29 -6.22 2.97 -1.25
C PHE A 29 -5.17 3.63 -2.15
N ASP A 30 -5.55 4.04 -3.36
CA ASP A 30 -4.67 4.74 -4.30
C ASP A 30 -3.99 6.02 -3.75
N PRO A 31 -4.66 6.88 -2.95
CA PRO A 31 -4.00 8.08 -2.41
C PRO A 31 -3.10 7.81 -1.19
N ILE A 32 -3.13 6.62 -0.60
CA ILE A 32 -2.40 6.29 0.62
C ILE A 32 -0.94 5.96 0.31
N LYS A 33 0.00 6.50 1.11
CA LYS A 33 1.44 6.32 0.94
C LYS A 33 2.10 5.80 2.21
N ALA A 34 2.92 4.77 2.08
CA ALA A 34 3.74 4.33 3.20
C ALA A 34 4.75 5.39 3.64
N LEU A 35 4.78 5.65 4.96
CA LEU A 35 5.66 6.62 5.60
C LEU A 35 6.90 5.97 6.20
N LYS A 36 6.73 4.78 6.79
CA LYS A 36 7.81 4.09 7.52
C LYS A 36 7.56 2.59 7.61
N LEU A 37 8.64 1.83 7.68
CA LEU A 37 8.65 0.44 8.13
C LEU A 37 9.62 0.34 9.32
N GLN A 38 9.13 -0.15 10.46
CA GLN A 38 9.96 -0.39 11.64
C GLN A 38 9.45 -1.65 12.35
N ASP A 39 10.35 -2.57 12.72
CA ASP A 39 10.03 -3.76 13.51
C ASP A 39 8.82 -4.54 12.95
N HIS A 40 8.76 -4.66 11.62
CA HIS A 40 7.66 -5.28 10.87
C HIS A 40 6.31 -4.54 10.90
N VAL A 41 6.25 -3.33 11.45
CA VAL A 41 5.10 -2.44 11.41
C VAL A 41 5.25 -1.46 10.25
N LEU A 42 4.31 -1.49 9.32
CA LEU A 42 4.19 -0.53 8.22
C LEU A 42 3.27 0.62 8.64
N THR A 43 3.78 1.85 8.60
CA THR A 43 3.00 3.08 8.80
C THR A 43 2.63 3.66 7.44
N ILE A 44 1.34 3.98 7.25
CA ILE A 44 0.73 4.53 6.03
C ILE A 44 0.06 5.87 6.28
#